data_AF-G9KVF5-F1
#
_entry.id   AF-G9KVF5-F1
#
_cell.length_a   1.000
_cell.length_b   1.000
_cell.length_c   1.000
_cell.angle_alpha   90.00
_cell.angle_beta   90.00
_cell.angle_gamma   90.00
#
_symmetry.space_group_name_H-M   'P 1'
#
loop_
_entity.id
_entity.type
_entity.pdbx_description
1 polymer ?
#
loop_
_entity_poly.entity_id
_entity_poly.type
_entity_poly.pdbx_seq_one_letter_code
_entity_poly.pdbx_strand_id
1 'polypeptide(L)'
;EASLLNLITYRAQSIHPAKDGWIHNLQLLMERFFRNESRSAVRIKVLDVLSFVLLINRQFYEEELISSVVISQLSHVPEDKDPQVRKLATQLLVDLAEGCHTHHFNSLLDIVEKVMSRSLSPPAELEERDVAAYSASVEDVRTAVLGLLVILQTKLYSLPASHAMRVYETLVGHIQLHYKHDYTLPIAASIRLQAFDFLLLLRADSLHRLGLPSKDGAVRFSPYCVCDAMEPERGPEKKASGTLSNPTGPPGP
;
A
#
# COMPACT_ATOMS: atom_id res chain seq x y z
N GLU A 1 26.06 21.83 -2.10
CA GLU A 1 24.91 21.01 -2.53
C GLU A 1 24.96 20.69 -4.02
N ALA A 2 24.93 21.70 -4.91
CA ALA A 2 25.01 21.50 -6.37
C ALA A 2 26.17 20.61 -6.84
N SER A 3 27.35 20.74 -6.23
CA SER A 3 28.51 19.87 -6.53
C SER A 3 28.25 18.39 -6.23
N LEU A 4 27.49 18.08 -5.17
CA LEU A 4 27.12 16.70 -4.83
C LEU A 4 26.04 16.16 -5.76
N LEU A 5 25.06 16.99 -6.15
CA LEU A 5 24.05 16.60 -7.13
C LEU A 5 24.69 16.28 -8.49
N ASN A 6 25.69 17.06 -8.91
CA ASN A 6 26.49 16.79 -10.10
C ASN A 6 27.32 15.51 -9.95
N LEU A 7 27.92 15.28 -8.79
CA LEU A 7 28.67 14.05 -8.50
C LEU A 7 27.77 12.81 -8.57
N ILE A 8 26.55 12.86 -8.01
CA ILE A 8 25.57 11.77 -8.10
C ILE A 8 25.21 11.52 -9.56
N THR A 9 24.90 12.57 -10.31
CA THR A 9 24.55 12.47 -11.74
C THR A 9 25.69 11.83 -12.54
N TYR A 10 26.94 12.25 -12.30
CA TYR A 10 28.11 11.67 -12.94
C TYR A 10 28.30 10.19 -12.58
N ARG A 11 28.18 9.83 -11.29
CA ARG A 11 28.31 8.42 -10.85
C ARG A 11 27.17 7.54 -11.39
N ALA A 12 25.96 8.08 -11.50
CA ALA A 12 24.81 7.39 -12.06
C ALA A 12 25.04 6.93 -13.51
N GLN A 13 25.84 7.65 -14.30
CA GLN A 13 26.24 7.23 -15.66
C GLN A 13 27.08 5.94 -15.67
N SER A 14 27.58 5.49 -14.52
CA SER A 14 28.27 4.21 -14.37
C SER A 14 27.42 3.09 -13.80
N ILE A 15 26.14 3.37 -13.50
CA ILE A 15 25.17 2.35 -13.12
C ILE A 15 24.46 1.88 -14.39
N HIS A 16 25.05 0.88 -15.05
CA HIS A 16 24.51 0.31 -16.28
C HIS A 16 24.90 -1.18 -16.39
N PRO A 17 24.01 -2.06 -16.88
CA PRO A 17 24.28 -3.51 -16.97
C PRO A 17 25.56 -3.93 -17.70
N ALA A 18 25.99 -3.13 -18.69
CA ALA A 18 27.23 -3.36 -19.42
C ALA A 18 28.53 -3.06 -18.63
N LYS A 19 28.43 -2.66 -17.36
CA LYS A 19 29.58 -2.41 -16.46
C LYS A 19 29.60 -3.45 -15.35
N ASP A 20 30.78 -4.00 -15.07
CA ASP A 20 30.96 -4.98 -14.01
C ASP A 20 30.57 -4.41 -12.64
N GLY A 21 29.86 -5.22 -11.85
CA GLY A 21 29.46 -4.86 -10.48
C GLY A 21 28.51 -3.66 -10.39
N TRP A 22 27.78 -3.31 -11.46
CA TRP A 22 26.92 -2.12 -11.50
C TRP A 22 25.85 -2.10 -10.38
N ILE A 23 25.27 -3.25 -10.00
CA ILE A 23 24.31 -3.35 -8.89
C ILE A 23 24.99 -3.03 -7.55
N HIS A 24 26.20 -3.57 -7.34
CA HIS A 24 26.98 -3.25 -6.15
C HIS A 24 27.35 -1.76 -6.10
N ASN A 25 27.73 -1.17 -7.24
CA ASN A 25 28.00 0.26 -7.35
C ASN A 25 26.76 1.11 -7.04
N LEU A 26 25.56 0.65 -7.45
CA LEU A 26 24.29 1.29 -7.09
C LEU A 26 24.03 1.19 -5.60
N GLN A 27 24.25 0.03 -4.99
CA GLN A 27 24.15 -0.17 -3.55
C GLN A 27 25.06 0.80 -2.80
N LEU A 28 26.34 0.93 -3.19
CA LEU A 28 27.27 1.88 -2.60
C LEU A 28 26.85 3.35 -2.79
N LEU A 29 26.26 3.67 -3.94
CA LEU A 29 25.72 5.00 -4.21
C LEU A 29 24.57 5.33 -3.26
N MET A 30 23.63 4.39 -3.08
CA MET A 30 22.52 4.51 -2.14
C MET A 30 23.00 4.58 -0.69
N GLU A 31 23.89 3.68 -0.26
CA GLU A 31 24.42 3.67 1.11
C GLU A 31 25.04 5.03 1.47
N ARG A 32 25.79 5.61 0.53
CA ARG A 32 26.48 6.89 0.74
C ARG A 32 25.57 8.11 0.69
N PHE A 33 24.68 8.19 -0.30
CA PHE A 33 23.92 9.42 -0.58
C PHE A 33 22.46 9.37 -0.15
N PHE A 34 21.95 8.20 0.25
CA PHE A 34 20.62 8.03 0.82
C PHE A 34 20.70 7.83 2.33
N ARG A 35 21.39 6.77 2.80
CA ARG A 35 21.41 6.43 4.24
C ARG A 35 22.33 7.31 5.08
N ASN A 36 23.51 7.62 4.55
CA ASN A 36 24.54 8.37 5.28
C ASN A 36 24.63 9.85 4.88
N GLU A 37 23.50 10.42 4.47
CA GLU A 37 23.40 11.81 4.03
C GLU A 37 22.28 12.52 4.81
N SER A 38 22.52 13.76 5.24
CA SER A 38 21.55 14.54 6.01
C SER A 38 20.66 15.43 5.15
N ARG A 39 21.16 15.84 3.98
CA ARG A 39 20.46 16.78 3.09
C ARG A 39 19.39 16.07 2.26
N SER A 40 18.14 16.42 2.49
CA SER A 40 17.00 15.83 1.78
C SER A 40 17.09 15.95 0.26
N ALA A 41 17.52 17.09 -0.29
CA ALA A 41 17.67 17.25 -1.74
C ALA A 41 18.65 16.25 -2.36
N VAL A 42 19.72 15.87 -1.65
CA VAL A 42 20.69 14.87 -2.10
C VAL A 42 20.09 13.46 -2.04
N ARG A 43 19.34 13.16 -0.95
CA ARG A 43 18.64 11.89 -0.78
C ARG A 43 17.53 11.68 -1.81
N ILE A 44 16.77 12.73 -2.11
CA ILE A 44 15.77 12.73 -3.18
C ILE A 44 16.46 12.47 -4.52
N LYS A 45 17.56 13.17 -4.81
CA LYS A 45 18.28 12.99 -6.07
C LYS A 45 18.78 11.56 -6.29
N VAL A 46 19.31 10.91 -5.26
CA VAL A 46 19.78 9.52 -5.40
C VAL A 46 18.59 8.53 -5.49
N LEU A 47 17.47 8.84 -4.84
CA LEU A 47 16.23 8.09 -4.99
C LEU A 47 15.68 8.18 -6.42
N ASP A 48 15.75 9.34 -7.07
CA ASP A 48 15.41 9.49 -8.50
C ASP A 48 16.29 8.62 -9.39
N VAL A 49 17.59 8.52 -9.07
CA VAL A 49 18.52 7.61 -9.78
C VAL A 49 18.10 6.17 -9.59
N LEU A 50 17.78 5.74 -8.36
CA LEU A 50 17.30 4.39 -8.09
C LEU A 50 16.01 4.09 -8.87
N SER A 51 15.04 5.00 -8.83
CA SER A 51 13.77 4.87 -9.58
C SER A 51 14.02 4.71 -11.07
N PHE A 52 14.86 5.55 -11.67
CA PHE A 52 15.22 5.46 -13.08
C PHE A 52 15.93 4.14 -13.43
N VAL A 53 16.85 3.69 -12.60
CA VAL A 53 17.57 2.42 -12.82
C VAL A 53 16.61 1.24 -12.75
N LEU A 54 15.69 1.22 -11.78
CA LEU A 54 14.66 0.19 -11.67
C LEU A 54 13.75 0.21 -12.91
N LEU A 55 13.28 1.39 -13.34
CA LEU A 55 12.40 1.54 -14.50
C LEU A 55 12.98 0.88 -15.75
N ILE A 56 14.28 1.04 -16.00
CA ILE A 56 14.92 0.55 -17.22
C ILE A 56 15.34 -0.92 -17.09
N ASN A 57 15.80 -1.34 -15.92
CA ASN A 57 16.51 -2.62 -15.77
C ASN A 57 15.69 -3.72 -15.08
N ARG A 58 14.50 -3.40 -14.54
CA ARG A 58 13.68 -4.36 -13.79
C ARG A 58 13.37 -5.62 -14.58
N GLN A 59 13.11 -5.54 -15.89
CA GLN A 59 12.72 -6.71 -16.69
C GLN A 59 13.71 -7.89 -16.58
N PHE A 60 15.01 -7.62 -16.47
CA PHE A 60 16.04 -8.66 -16.43
C PHE A 60 16.70 -8.81 -15.05
N TYR A 61 16.63 -7.78 -14.20
CA TYR A 61 17.36 -7.71 -12.94
C TYR A 61 16.45 -7.46 -11.72
N GLU A 62 15.14 -7.72 -11.83
CA GLU A 62 14.16 -7.47 -10.76
C GLU A 62 14.60 -8.05 -9.41
N GLU A 63 14.94 -9.34 -9.39
CA GLU A 63 15.27 -10.05 -8.15
C GLU A 63 16.53 -9.48 -7.48
N GLU A 64 17.61 -9.30 -8.23
CA GLU A 64 18.88 -8.78 -7.72
C GLU A 64 18.74 -7.31 -7.26
N LEU A 65 18.04 -6.47 -8.02
CA LEU A 65 17.81 -5.08 -7.66
C LEU A 65 16.95 -4.94 -6.41
N ILE A 66 15.87 -5.73 -6.30
CA ILE A 66 14.99 -5.68 -5.13
C ILE A 66 15.72 -6.18 -3.88
N SER A 67 16.34 -7.35 -3.96
CA SER A 67 17.04 -7.96 -2.82
C SER A 67 18.25 -7.15 -2.37
N SER A 68 19.14 -6.78 -3.29
CA SER A 68 20.46 -6.21 -2.95
C SER A 68 20.41 -4.71 -2.71
N VAL A 69 19.44 -4.01 -3.31
CA VAL A 69 19.35 -2.54 -3.24
C VAL A 69 18.07 -2.09 -2.55
N VAL A 70 16.89 -2.41 -3.11
CA VAL A 70 15.63 -1.82 -2.62
C VAL A 70 15.36 -2.18 -1.16
N ILE A 71 15.34 -3.47 -0.81
CA ILE A 71 15.03 -3.91 0.56
C ILE A 71 16.11 -3.40 1.53
N SER A 72 17.39 -3.53 1.16
CA SER A 72 18.52 -3.09 1.99
C SER A 72 18.46 -1.60 2.31
N GLN A 73 18.12 -0.77 1.32
CA GLN A 73 18.23 0.69 1.44
C GLN A 73 16.92 1.33 1.91
N LEU A 74 15.76 0.81 1.49
CA LEU A 74 14.45 1.42 1.75
C LEU A 74 13.73 0.86 2.99
N SER A 75 14.25 -0.20 3.62
CA SER A 75 13.66 -0.76 4.86
C SER A 75 13.58 0.21 6.03
N HIS A 76 14.38 1.28 6.01
CA HIS A 76 14.45 2.33 7.04
C HIS A 76 13.75 3.64 6.65
N VAL A 77 13.03 3.64 5.52
CA VAL A 77 12.23 4.78 5.08
C VAL A 77 11.20 5.22 6.13
N PRO A 78 10.52 4.31 6.87
CA PRO A 78 9.58 4.72 7.91
C PRO A 78 10.20 5.64 8.96
N GLU A 79 11.51 5.57 9.21
CA GLU A 79 12.24 6.37 10.20
C GLU A 79 12.85 7.66 9.64
N ASP A 80 12.74 7.91 8.33
CA ASP A 80 13.32 9.10 7.73
C ASP A 80 12.66 10.38 8.27
N LYS A 81 13.49 11.38 8.57
CA LYS A 81 13.05 12.64 9.16
C LYS A 81 12.31 13.53 8.16
N ASP A 82 12.60 13.40 6.87
CA ASP A 82 12.05 14.27 5.84
C ASP A 82 10.78 13.64 5.24
N PRO A 83 9.60 14.30 5.35
CA PRO A 83 8.35 13.78 4.82
C PRO A 83 8.35 13.59 3.30
N GLN A 84 9.07 14.43 2.54
CA GLN A 84 9.14 14.28 1.08
C GLN A 84 10.01 13.08 0.69
N VAL A 85 11.12 12.85 1.39
CA VAL A 85 11.93 11.63 1.20
C VAL A 85 11.09 10.38 1.48
N ARG A 86 10.33 10.37 2.58
CA ARG A 86 9.42 9.25 2.89
C ARG A 86 8.40 9.05 1.79
N LYS A 87 7.67 10.10 1.42
CA LYS A 87 6.64 10.05 0.38
C LYS A 87 7.17 9.46 -0.92
N LEU A 88 8.30 9.96 -1.42
CA LEU A 88 8.87 9.50 -2.69
C LEU A 88 9.37 8.05 -2.60
N ALA A 89 9.98 7.66 -1.48
CA ALA A 89 10.45 6.30 -1.29
C ALA A 89 9.27 5.32 -1.14
N THR A 90 8.21 5.73 -0.45
CA THR A 90 6.94 4.99 -0.38
C THR A 90 6.32 4.83 -1.76
N GLN A 91 6.29 5.88 -2.60
CA GLN A 91 5.81 5.79 -3.97
C GLN A 91 6.59 4.72 -4.77
N LEU A 92 7.93 4.76 -4.68
CA LEU A 92 8.76 3.77 -5.35
C LEU A 92 8.49 2.34 -4.85
N LEU A 93 8.28 2.15 -3.54
CA LEU A 93 7.95 0.84 -2.97
C LEU A 93 6.62 0.29 -3.49
N VAL A 94 5.58 1.13 -3.60
CA VAL A 94 4.27 0.69 -4.11
C VAL A 94 4.31 0.43 -5.61
N ASP A 95 5.03 1.23 -6.40
CA ASP A 95 5.22 1.01 -7.85
C ASP A 95 5.96 -0.31 -8.12
N LEU A 96 6.94 -0.65 -7.26
CA LEU A 96 7.63 -1.93 -7.34
C LEU A 96 6.72 -3.09 -6.92
N ALA A 97 5.99 -2.96 -5.82
CA ALA A 97 5.09 -4.01 -5.34
C ALA A 97 3.97 -4.31 -6.36
N GLU A 98 3.45 -3.29 -7.03
CA GLU A 98 2.47 -3.47 -8.10
C GLU A 98 3.02 -4.35 -9.23
N GLY A 99 4.24 -4.08 -9.68
CA GLY A 99 4.91 -4.83 -10.75
C GLY A 99 5.58 -6.13 -10.33
N CYS A 100 5.72 -6.41 -9.02
CA CYS A 100 6.52 -7.52 -8.50
C CYS A 100 5.77 -8.85 -8.58
N HIS A 101 6.38 -9.84 -9.23
CA HIS A 101 5.83 -11.20 -9.35
C HIS A 101 6.69 -12.24 -8.63
N THR A 102 7.74 -11.79 -7.95
CA THR A 102 8.67 -12.65 -7.20
C THR A 102 8.24 -12.80 -5.75
N HIS A 103 8.95 -13.66 -5.02
CA HIS A 103 8.76 -13.86 -3.58
C HIS A 103 9.03 -12.59 -2.74
N HIS A 104 9.71 -11.58 -3.32
CA HIS A 104 9.98 -10.31 -2.65
C HIS A 104 8.77 -9.40 -2.49
N PHE A 105 7.63 -9.69 -3.15
CA PHE A 105 6.39 -8.93 -2.98
C PHE A 105 6.05 -8.74 -1.50
N ASN A 106 6.17 -9.81 -0.72
CA ASN A 106 5.89 -9.79 0.70
C ASN A 106 6.82 -8.85 1.48
N SER A 107 8.12 -8.88 1.18
CA SER A 107 9.09 -8.00 1.83
C SER A 107 8.89 -6.53 1.47
N LEU A 108 8.43 -6.23 0.25
CA LEU A 108 8.06 -4.86 -0.13
C LEU A 108 6.83 -4.38 0.67
N LEU A 109 5.80 -5.23 0.76
CA LEU A 109 4.60 -4.95 1.55
C LEU A 109 4.92 -4.77 3.05
N ASP A 110 5.85 -5.54 3.61
CA ASP A 110 6.29 -5.35 5.00
C ASP A 110 6.82 -3.93 5.25
N ILE A 111 7.56 -3.35 4.29
CA ILE A 111 8.08 -1.98 4.40
C ILE A 111 6.94 -0.96 4.26
N VAL A 112 6.02 -1.17 3.31
CA VAL A 112 4.84 -0.31 3.12
C VAL A 112 3.96 -0.31 4.37
N GLU A 113 3.74 -1.47 4.99
CA GLU A 113 3.00 -1.61 6.25
C GLU A 113 3.65 -0.84 7.40
N LYS A 114 4.99 -0.86 7.51
CA LYS A 114 5.70 -0.03 8.48
C LYS A 114 5.48 1.46 8.24
N VAL A 115 5.46 1.93 6.99
CA VAL A 115 5.09 3.32 6.68
C VAL A 115 3.67 3.61 7.16
N MET A 116 2.72 2.72 6.87
CA MET A 116 1.31 2.87 7.27
C MET A 116 1.08 2.83 8.79
N SER A 117 2.00 2.25 9.56
CA SER A 117 1.92 2.21 11.02
C SER A 117 2.18 3.56 11.70
N ARG A 118 2.66 4.56 10.95
CA ARG A 118 2.84 5.92 11.45
C ARG A 118 1.50 6.49 11.91
N SER A 119 1.47 6.99 13.16
CA SER A 119 0.24 7.51 13.76
C SER A 119 -0.31 8.71 12.98
N LEU A 120 -1.63 8.73 12.82
CA LEU A 120 -2.39 9.87 12.29
C LEU A 120 -3.11 10.64 13.41
N SER A 121 -2.75 10.39 14.67
CA SER A 121 -3.23 11.19 15.79
C SER A 121 -2.46 12.51 15.85
N PRO A 122 -3.15 13.67 15.99
CA PRO A 122 -2.46 14.93 16.21
C PRO A 122 -1.71 14.90 17.56
N PRO A 123 -0.52 15.51 17.66
CA PRO A 123 0.12 15.77 18.95
C PRO A 123 -0.80 16.58 19.87
N ALA A 124 -0.71 16.35 21.18
CA ALA A 124 -1.58 17.02 22.17
C ALA A 124 -1.45 18.56 22.15
N GLU A 125 -0.29 19.06 21.75
CA GLU A 125 0.05 20.49 21.69
C GLU A 125 -0.12 21.09 20.28
N LEU A 126 -0.73 20.35 19.34
CA LEU A 126 -0.88 20.82 17.96
C LEU A 126 -1.89 21.97 17.88
N GLU A 127 -1.41 23.15 17.50
CA GLU A 127 -2.25 24.32 17.26
C GLU A 127 -2.95 24.22 15.88
N GLU A 128 -4.13 24.84 15.76
CA GLU A 128 -4.95 24.78 14.54
C GLU A 128 -4.18 25.24 13.27
N ARG A 129 -3.34 26.27 13.41
CA ARG A 129 -2.50 26.78 12.31
C ARG A 129 -1.48 25.76 11.79
N ASP A 130 -1.05 24.82 12.63
CA ASP A 130 -0.03 23.84 12.31
C ASP A 130 -0.61 22.51 11.80
N VAL A 131 -1.93 22.34 11.86
CA VAL A 131 -2.63 21.13 11.39
C VAL A 131 -2.31 20.81 9.93
N ALA A 132 -2.27 21.82 9.07
CA ALA A 132 -1.96 21.63 7.65
C ALA A 132 -0.52 21.14 7.45
N ALA A 133 0.44 21.74 8.16
CA ALA A 133 1.85 21.34 8.10
C ALA A 133 2.05 19.92 8.66
N TYR A 134 1.40 19.59 9.78
CA TYR A 134 1.44 18.24 10.36
C TYR A 134 0.81 17.21 9.42
N SER A 135 -0.35 17.52 8.83
CA SER A 135 -1.00 16.66 7.83
C SER A 135 -0.08 16.40 6.63
N ALA A 136 0.58 17.42 6.10
CA ALA A 136 1.57 17.26 5.03
C ALA A 136 2.79 16.43 5.46
N SER A 137 3.11 16.44 6.76
CA SER A 137 4.23 15.67 7.31
C SER A 137 3.97 14.16 7.37
N VAL A 138 2.72 13.71 7.20
CA VAL A 138 2.32 12.28 7.20
C VAL A 138 1.74 11.84 5.84
N GLU A 139 2.00 12.61 4.78
CA GLU A 139 1.52 12.33 3.41
C GLU A 139 2.04 10.98 2.86
N ASP A 140 3.12 10.46 3.42
CA ASP A 140 3.64 9.12 3.14
C ASP A 140 2.64 8.01 3.47
N VAL A 141 1.83 8.15 4.53
CA VAL A 141 0.79 7.17 4.90
C VAL A 141 -0.31 7.13 3.84
N ARG A 142 -0.77 8.31 3.37
CA ARG A 142 -1.75 8.37 2.29
C ARG A 142 -1.20 7.77 1.00
N THR A 143 0.05 8.07 0.67
CA THR A 143 0.72 7.54 -0.51
C THR A 143 0.77 6.01 -0.46
N ALA A 144 1.12 5.42 0.70
CA ALA A 144 1.09 3.97 0.90
C ALA A 144 -0.30 3.38 0.68
N VAL A 145 -1.34 3.95 1.31
CA VAL A 145 -2.72 3.42 1.20
C VAL A 145 -3.24 3.51 -0.23
N LEU A 146 -3.03 4.63 -0.93
CA LEU A 146 -3.45 4.75 -2.33
C LEU A 146 -2.68 3.80 -3.23
N GLY A 147 -1.39 3.60 -2.95
CA GLY A 147 -0.60 2.55 -3.60
C GLY A 147 -1.19 1.16 -3.38
N LEU A 148 -1.63 0.82 -2.16
CA LEU A 148 -2.31 -0.45 -1.89
C LEU A 148 -3.61 -0.62 -2.71
N LEU A 149 -4.39 0.44 -2.93
CA LEU A 149 -5.59 0.36 -3.78
C LEU A 149 -5.22 -0.02 -5.22
N VAL A 150 -4.18 0.60 -5.77
CA VAL A 150 -3.67 0.31 -7.13
C VAL A 150 -3.10 -1.10 -7.19
N ILE A 151 -2.29 -1.51 -6.20
CA ILE A 151 -1.75 -2.87 -6.11
C ILE A 151 -2.90 -3.88 -6.03
N LEU A 152 -3.93 -3.64 -5.22
CA LEU A 152 -5.08 -4.53 -5.12
C LEU A 152 -5.81 -4.64 -6.47
N GLN A 153 -6.05 -3.51 -7.14
CA GLN A 153 -6.67 -3.49 -8.47
C GLN A 153 -5.90 -4.33 -9.49
N THR A 154 -4.56 -4.24 -9.47
CA THR A 154 -3.68 -5.00 -10.38
C THR A 154 -3.60 -6.47 -9.96
N LYS A 155 -3.30 -6.74 -8.70
CA LYS A 155 -3.04 -8.09 -8.17
C LYS A 155 -4.30 -8.95 -8.10
N LEU A 156 -5.49 -8.35 -8.02
CA LEU A 156 -6.77 -9.07 -8.06
C LEU A 156 -6.85 -10.01 -9.28
N TYR A 157 -6.17 -9.69 -10.38
CA TYR A 157 -6.24 -10.45 -11.63
C TYR A 157 -4.91 -11.10 -12.03
N SER A 158 -4.01 -11.31 -11.08
CA SER A 158 -2.72 -11.96 -11.31
C SER A 158 -2.50 -13.08 -10.30
N LEU A 159 -1.71 -14.09 -10.69
CA LEU A 159 -1.17 -15.05 -9.74
C LEU A 159 0.11 -14.51 -9.08
N PRO A 160 0.41 -14.93 -7.83
CA PRO A 160 -0.45 -15.72 -6.96
C PRO A 160 -1.56 -14.88 -6.31
N ALA A 161 -2.75 -15.48 -6.12
CA ALA A 161 -3.91 -14.81 -5.50
C ALA A 161 -3.64 -14.31 -4.07
N SER A 162 -2.69 -14.94 -3.37
CA SER A 162 -2.26 -14.55 -2.03
C SER A 162 -1.75 -13.12 -1.96
N HIS A 163 -1.20 -12.57 -3.05
CA HIS A 163 -0.77 -11.18 -3.10
C HIS A 163 -1.95 -10.22 -2.96
N ALA A 164 -3.04 -10.45 -3.68
CA ALA A 164 -4.26 -9.64 -3.59
C ALA A 164 -4.91 -9.78 -2.20
N MET A 165 -4.99 -11.00 -1.68
CA MET A 165 -5.56 -11.28 -0.35
C MET A 165 -4.81 -10.50 0.74
N ARG A 166 -3.47 -10.58 0.74
CA ARG A 166 -2.65 -9.85 1.70
C ARG A 166 -2.90 -8.34 1.63
N VAL A 167 -2.91 -7.76 0.44
CA VAL A 167 -3.14 -6.31 0.27
C VAL A 167 -4.51 -5.90 0.79
N TYR A 168 -5.54 -6.70 0.50
CA TYR A 168 -6.89 -6.47 0.99
C TYR A 168 -6.95 -6.51 2.53
N GLU A 169 -6.36 -7.53 3.16
CA GLU A 169 -6.31 -7.68 4.61
C GLU A 169 -5.56 -6.50 5.28
N THR A 170 -4.41 -6.11 4.73
CA THR A 170 -3.65 -4.95 5.20
C THR A 170 -4.47 -3.66 5.11
N LEU A 171 -5.16 -3.44 3.99
CA LEU A 171 -6.01 -2.26 3.79
C LEU A 171 -7.18 -2.22 4.79
N VAL A 172 -7.92 -3.33 4.92
CA VAL A 172 -9.05 -3.44 5.85
C VAL A 172 -8.58 -3.25 7.29
N GLY A 173 -7.50 -3.91 7.69
CA GLY A 173 -6.91 -3.75 9.02
C GLY A 173 -6.52 -2.30 9.31
N HIS A 174 -5.93 -1.60 8.34
CA HIS A 174 -5.59 -0.18 8.50
C HIS A 174 -6.84 0.70 8.68
N ILE A 175 -7.89 0.50 7.87
CA ILE A 175 -9.14 1.26 8.02
C ILE A 175 -9.84 0.95 9.34
N GLN A 176 -9.79 -0.29 9.83
CA GLN A 176 -10.29 -0.63 11.17
C GLN A 176 -9.55 0.14 12.27
N LEU A 177 -8.23 0.30 12.15
CA LEU A 177 -7.45 1.11 13.09
C LEU A 177 -7.84 2.60 13.06
N HIS A 178 -8.23 3.15 11.91
CA HIS A 178 -8.69 4.54 11.82
C HIS A 178 -9.90 4.80 12.71
N TYR A 179 -10.86 3.85 12.72
CA TYR A 179 -12.06 3.95 13.56
C TYR A 179 -11.78 3.58 15.01
N LYS A 180 -10.90 2.59 15.26
CA LYS A 180 -10.51 2.20 16.62
C LYS A 180 -9.81 3.33 17.37
N HIS A 181 -9.03 4.15 16.68
CA HIS A 181 -8.25 5.24 17.27
C HIS A 181 -8.85 6.63 17.03
N ASP A 182 -10.06 6.71 16.46
CA ASP A 182 -10.78 7.96 16.19
C ASP A 182 -9.92 9.02 15.47
N TYR A 183 -9.20 8.63 14.40
CA TYR A 183 -8.35 9.59 13.69
C TYR A 183 -9.17 10.72 13.04
N THR A 184 -8.87 11.96 13.44
CA THR A 184 -9.63 13.17 13.04
C THR A 184 -8.93 14.05 12.01
N LEU A 185 -7.64 13.82 11.71
CA LEU A 185 -6.90 14.65 10.76
C LEU A 185 -7.55 14.64 9.36
N PRO A 186 -7.49 15.75 8.60
CA PRO A 186 -8.02 15.81 7.23
C PRO A 186 -7.46 14.71 6.31
N ILE A 187 -6.18 14.36 6.46
CA ILE A 187 -5.57 13.26 5.70
C ILE A 187 -6.22 11.91 6.01
N ALA A 188 -6.59 11.63 7.26
CA ALA A 188 -7.28 10.40 7.63
C ALA A 188 -8.68 10.35 7.00
N ALA A 189 -9.40 11.47 6.98
CA ALA A 189 -10.68 11.59 6.29
C ALA A 189 -10.53 11.32 4.78
N SER A 190 -9.50 11.89 4.15
CA SER A 190 -9.22 11.65 2.74
C SER A 190 -8.84 10.20 2.44
N ILE A 191 -8.06 9.56 3.31
CA ILE A 191 -7.70 8.14 3.18
C ILE A 191 -8.96 7.28 3.23
N ARG A 192 -9.83 7.51 4.23
CA ARG A 192 -11.11 6.78 4.35
C ARG A 192 -11.96 6.95 3.10
N LEU A 193 -12.14 8.19 2.62
CA LEU A 193 -12.94 8.46 1.43
C LEU A 193 -12.44 7.64 0.23
N GLN A 194 -11.15 7.71 -0.08
CA GLN A 194 -10.59 7.02 -1.24
C GLN A 194 -10.62 5.50 -1.08
N ALA A 195 -10.40 4.98 0.14
CA ALA A 195 -10.51 3.55 0.40
C ALA A 195 -11.94 3.04 0.25
N PHE A 196 -12.95 3.75 0.78
CA PHE A 196 -14.35 3.35 0.63
C PHE A 196 -14.85 3.51 -0.80
N ASP A 197 -14.47 4.58 -1.50
CA ASP A 197 -14.78 4.77 -2.91
C ASP A 197 -14.30 3.57 -3.74
N PHE A 198 -13.13 3.00 -3.43
CA PHE A 198 -12.64 1.79 -4.08
C PHE A 198 -13.36 0.52 -3.60
N LEU A 199 -13.43 0.28 -2.28
CA LEU A 199 -13.95 -0.96 -1.72
C LEU A 199 -15.43 -1.18 -2.08
N LEU A 200 -16.21 -0.11 -2.19
CA LEU A 200 -17.62 -0.17 -2.58
C LEU A 200 -17.82 -0.47 -4.08
N LEU A 201 -16.76 -0.43 -4.89
CA LEU A 201 -16.79 -0.89 -6.28
C LEU A 201 -16.66 -2.40 -6.41
N LEU A 202 -16.18 -3.11 -5.38
CA LEU A 202 -16.06 -4.57 -5.43
C LEU A 202 -17.43 -5.21 -5.66
N ARG A 203 -17.46 -6.15 -6.60
CA ARG A 203 -18.62 -6.95 -6.96
C ARG A 203 -18.27 -8.43 -6.90
N ALA A 204 -19.28 -9.26 -6.70
CA ALA A 204 -19.18 -10.71 -6.86
C ALA A 204 -20.15 -11.17 -7.96
N ASP A 205 -19.74 -12.16 -8.76
CA ASP A 205 -20.64 -12.85 -9.68
C ASP A 205 -21.32 -14.06 -9.03
N SER A 206 -22.14 -14.79 -9.79
CA SER A 206 -22.81 -16.00 -9.33
C SER A 206 -21.86 -17.16 -9.01
N LEU A 207 -20.58 -17.04 -9.33
CA LEU A 207 -19.52 -18.00 -8.99
C LEU A 207 -18.66 -17.49 -7.83
N HIS A 208 -19.13 -16.46 -7.12
CA HIS A 208 -18.45 -15.81 -6.00
C HIS A 208 -17.09 -15.18 -6.37
N ARG A 209 -16.80 -14.98 -7.66
CA ARG A 209 -15.55 -14.36 -8.09
C ARG A 209 -15.61 -12.86 -7.84
N LEU A 210 -14.58 -12.31 -7.22
CA LEU A 210 -14.48 -10.87 -6.98
C LEU A 210 -14.08 -10.14 -8.26
N GLY A 211 -14.66 -8.96 -8.48
CA GLY A 211 -14.41 -8.15 -9.66
C GLY A 211 -14.57 -6.66 -9.41
N LEU A 212 -14.03 -5.88 -10.34
CA LEU A 212 -14.15 -4.42 -10.34
C LEU A 212 -14.76 -3.94 -11.67
N PRO A 213 -15.54 -2.86 -11.66
CA PRO A 213 -16.03 -2.23 -12.88
C PRO A 213 -14.86 -1.65 -13.69
N SER A 214 -14.95 -1.85 -15.01
CA SER A 214 -14.11 -1.22 -16.02
C SER A 214 -14.67 0.17 -16.37
N LYS A 215 -13.94 0.93 -17.20
CA LYS A 215 -14.30 2.30 -17.60
C LYS A 215 -15.66 2.41 -18.31
N ASP A 216 -16.07 1.33 -18.95
CA ASP A 216 -17.35 1.15 -19.65
C ASP A 216 -18.48 0.66 -18.72
N GLY A 217 -18.20 0.47 -17.42
CA GLY A 217 -19.15 0.00 -16.42
C GLY A 217 -19.30 -1.53 -16.37
N ALA A 218 -18.74 -2.26 -17.34
CA ALA A 218 -18.70 -3.72 -17.31
C ALA A 218 -17.79 -4.22 -16.18
N VAL A 219 -18.24 -5.21 -15.42
CA VAL A 219 -17.42 -5.77 -14.32
C VAL A 219 -16.48 -6.83 -14.86
N ARG A 220 -15.18 -6.68 -14.61
CA ARG A 220 -14.19 -7.72 -14.86
C ARG A 220 -14.08 -8.58 -13.59
N PHE A 221 -14.38 -9.86 -13.70
CA PHE A 221 -14.25 -10.79 -12.58
C PHE A 221 -12.90 -11.51 -12.62
N SER A 222 -12.27 -11.62 -11.46
CA SER A 222 -11.02 -12.35 -11.30
C SER A 222 -11.26 -13.85 -11.34
N PRO A 223 -10.46 -14.62 -12.10
CA PRO A 223 -10.50 -16.08 -12.02
C PRO A 223 -9.80 -16.64 -10.77
N TYR A 224 -9.12 -15.80 -9.97
CA TYR A 224 -8.22 -16.25 -8.90
C TYR A 224 -8.71 -15.89 -7.49
N CYS A 225 -9.52 -14.83 -7.35
CA CYS A 225 -9.98 -14.32 -6.06
C CYS A 225 -11.50 -14.53 -5.93
N VAL A 226 -11.92 -15.28 -4.92
CA VAL A 226 -13.33 -15.57 -4.63
C VAL A 226 -13.71 -15.09 -3.24
N CYS A 227 -14.98 -14.73 -3.05
CA CYS A 227 -15.57 -14.43 -1.75
C CYS A 227 -16.13 -15.71 -1.16
N ASP A 228 -15.45 -16.26 -0.16
CA ASP A 228 -15.96 -17.41 0.59
C ASP A 228 -17.04 -16.93 1.56
N ALA A 229 -18.26 -16.77 1.05
CA ALA A 229 -19.44 -16.63 1.87
C ALA A 229 -19.79 -18.02 2.41
N MET A 230 -19.01 -18.51 3.38
CA MET A 230 -19.47 -19.61 4.20
C MET A 230 -20.63 -19.04 5.01
N GLU A 231 -21.87 -19.25 4.54
CA GLU A 231 -23.06 -19.08 5.39
C GLU A 231 -22.72 -19.78 6.71
N PRO A 232 -22.71 -19.09 7.86
CA PRO A 232 -22.51 -19.77 9.12
C PRO A 232 -23.58 -20.84 9.17
N GLU A 233 -23.18 -22.12 9.23
CA GLU A 233 -24.10 -23.25 9.09
C GLU A 233 -25.34 -22.93 9.91
N ARG A 234 -26.49 -22.80 9.24
CA ARG A 234 -27.77 -22.80 9.95
C ARG A 234 -27.81 -24.14 10.65
N GLY A 235 -27.46 -24.12 11.94
CA GLY A 235 -27.52 -25.31 12.79
C GLY A 235 -28.88 -25.97 12.59
N PRO A 236 -28.94 -27.31 12.67
CA PRO A 236 -30.10 -28.07 12.21
C PRO A 236 -31.35 -27.45 12.81
N GLU A 237 -32.27 -27.00 11.95
CA GLU A 237 -33.59 -26.56 12.37
C GLU A 237 -34.19 -27.70 13.19
N LYS A 238 -34.12 -27.57 14.52
CA LYS A 238 -34.95 -28.37 15.41
C LYS A 238 -36.36 -28.01 15.00
N LYS A 239 -37.04 -28.95 14.34
CA LYS A 239 -38.49 -28.95 14.17
C LYS A 239 -39.10 -28.65 15.54
N ALA A 240 -39.40 -27.38 15.79
CA ALA A 240 -40.23 -26.98 16.89
C ALA A 240 -41.63 -27.46 16.51
N SER A 241 -42.00 -28.64 17.02
CA SER A 241 -43.39 -29.02 17.15
C SER A 241 -43.99 -28.05 18.16
N GLY A 242 -44.46 -26.91 17.67
CA GLY A 242 -45.03 -25.81 18.44
C GLY A 242 -46.46 -25.58 17.96
N THR A 243 -47.39 -26.01 18.80
CA THR A 243 -48.84 -25.99 18.60
C THR A 243 -49.34 -24.60 18.21
N LEU A 244 -50.14 -24.54 17.14
CA LEU A 244 -50.91 -23.36 16.72
C LEU A 244 -51.72 -22.82 17.90
N SER A 245 -51.48 -21.55 18.27
CA SER A 245 -52.33 -20.81 19.20
C SER A 245 -53.19 -19.83 18.38
N ASN A 246 -54.51 -19.99 18.45
CA ASN A 246 -55.49 -19.11 17.80
C ASN A 246 -55.53 -17.69 18.41
N PRO A 247 -55.97 -16.67 17.67
CA PRO A 247 -56.19 -15.34 18.21
C PRO A 247 -57.60 -15.25 18.83
N THR A 248 -57.70 -14.72 20.05
CA THR A 248 -59.00 -14.25 20.58
C THR A 248 -58.78 -12.91 21.25
N GLY A 249 -59.08 -11.84 20.51
CA GLY A 249 -59.35 -10.52 21.09
C GLY A 249 -60.78 -10.49 21.66
N PRO A 250 -61.05 -9.63 22.65
CA PRO A 250 -62.38 -9.53 23.24
C PRO A 250 -63.28 -8.60 22.40
N PRO A 251 -64.60 -8.83 22.34
CA PRO A 251 -65.55 -7.77 22.02
C PRO A 251 -65.89 -7.01 23.32
N GLY A 252 -65.82 -5.68 23.29
CA GLY A 252 -66.63 -4.85 24.20
C GLY A 252 -67.98 -4.53 23.55
N PRO A 253 -68.86 -3.72 24.18
CA PRO A 253 -69.07 -3.47 25.60
C PRO A 253 -70.06 -4.46 26.24
#